data_AF-A0A4Y7SVV3-F1
#
_entry.id   AF-A0A4Y7SVV3-F1
#
_cell.length_a   1.000
_cell.length_b   1.000
_cell.length_c   1.000
_cell.angle_alpha   90.00
_cell.angle_beta   90.00
_cell.angle_gamma   90.00
#
_symmetry.space_group_name_H-M   'P 1'
#
loop_
_entity.id
_entity.type
_entity.pdbx_description
1 polymer ?
#
loop_
_entity_poly.entity_id
_entity_poly.type
_entity_poly.pdbx_seq_one_letter_code
_entity_poly.pdbx_strand_id
1 'polypeptide(L)'
;MDQKAIEEFRITELGLSADVVAIALRFDPPSDEDKECGAQATRRYDDGLRKLQQIIALEQGSQSQILTQLSGAESLCRHRIMACRSILAPWRRLPLEIWDRIFAFFIGAAIDRFNNEYGKLGTTAPGTLSRVCRVWQAVIQQTPSIWTDLTILAGENERGGTPYLS
;
A
#
# COMPACT_ATOMS: atom_id res chain seq x y z
N MET A 1 -11.78 22.20 7.22
CA MET A 1 -10.82 21.33 6.51
C MET A 1 -11.30 19.91 6.71
N ASP A 2 -12.10 19.40 5.77
CA ASP A 2 -12.59 18.03 5.84
C ASP A 2 -11.47 17.08 5.42
N GLN A 3 -10.88 16.42 6.41
CA GLN A 3 -9.97 15.31 6.21
C GLN A 3 -10.79 14.16 5.65
N LYS A 4 -10.98 14.14 4.32
CA LYS A 4 -11.65 13.04 3.61
C LYS A 4 -10.88 11.78 3.97
N ALA A 5 -11.43 10.98 4.89
CA ALA A 5 -10.85 9.71 5.30
C ALA A 5 -10.53 8.94 4.03
N ILE A 6 -9.25 8.67 3.79
CA ILE A 6 -8.86 7.75 2.73
C ILE A 6 -9.42 6.41 3.20
N GLU A 7 -10.56 6.01 2.66
CA GLU A 7 -11.12 4.69 2.89
C GLU A 7 -10.09 3.69 2.38
N GLU A 8 -9.35 3.10 3.32
CA GLU A 8 -8.30 2.14 3.02
C GLU A 8 -8.97 0.78 2.73
N PHE A 9 -9.38 0.58 1.48
CA PHE A 9 -10.01 -0.66 1.07
C PHE A 9 -8.99 -1.80 1.03
N ARG A 10 -9.25 -2.89 1.76
CA ARG A 10 -8.49 -4.13 1.55
C ARG A 10 -8.89 -4.73 0.22
N ILE A 11 -7.94 -5.38 -0.47
CA ILE A 11 -8.21 -5.99 -1.77
C ILE A 11 -9.34 -7.03 -1.73
N THR A 12 -9.52 -7.70 -0.59
CA THR A 12 -10.59 -8.66 -0.32
C THR A 12 -11.97 -8.02 -0.12
N GLU A 13 -12.00 -6.74 0.25
CA GLU A 13 -13.23 -5.97 0.51
C GLU A 13 -13.72 -5.23 -0.74
N LEU A 14 -12.89 -5.18 -1.79
CA LEU A 14 -13.24 -4.52 -3.05
C LEU A 14 -14.32 -5.27 -3.85
N GLY A 15 -14.73 -6.48 -3.47
CA GLY A 15 -15.69 -7.27 -4.25
C GLY A 15 -15.19 -7.58 -5.67
N LEU A 16 -13.88 -7.81 -5.79
CA LEU A 16 -13.25 -8.32 -7.00
C LEU A 16 -13.57 -9.81 -7.18
N SER A 17 -13.37 -10.36 -8.38
CA SER A 17 -13.48 -11.81 -8.56
C SER A 17 -12.42 -12.54 -7.75
N ALA A 18 -12.74 -13.77 -7.33
CA ALA A 18 -11.82 -14.60 -6.55
C ALA A 18 -10.46 -14.77 -7.27
N ASP A 19 -10.48 -14.91 -8.60
CA ASP A 19 -9.27 -15.05 -9.41
C ASP A 19 -8.39 -13.80 -9.32
N VAL A 20 -8.96 -12.60 -9.47
CA VAL A 20 -8.22 -11.33 -9.38
C VAL A 20 -7.62 -11.17 -7.98
N VAL A 21 -8.38 -11.51 -6.93
CA VAL A 21 -7.87 -11.45 -5.55
C VAL A 21 -6.72 -12.45 -5.36
N ALA A 22 -6.88 -13.68 -5.82
CA ALA A 22 -5.85 -14.73 -5.71
C ALA A 22 -4.56 -14.30 -6.43
N ILE A 23 -4.65 -13.82 -7.67
CA ILE A 23 -3.51 -13.29 -8.43
C ILE A 23 -2.86 -12.12 -7.70
N ALA A 24 -3.67 -11.21 -7.16
CA ALA A 24 -3.13 -10.03 -6.51
C ALA A 24 -2.37 -10.35 -5.22
N LEU A 25 -2.72 -11.44 -4.53
CA LEU A 25 -2.07 -11.90 -3.30
C LEU A 25 -0.85 -12.80 -3.53
N ARG A 26 -0.64 -13.30 -4.76
CA ARG A 26 0.52 -14.12 -5.11
C ARG A 26 1.81 -13.31 -5.14
N PHE A 27 2.91 -13.98 -4.82
CA PHE A 27 4.26 -13.42 -4.83
C PHE A 27 4.94 -13.56 -6.19
N ASP A 28 4.59 -14.60 -6.95
CA ASP A 28 5.21 -14.88 -8.24
C ASP A 28 4.83 -13.82 -9.30
N PRO A 29 5.72 -13.58 -10.29
CA PRO A 29 5.36 -12.80 -11.45
C PRO A 29 4.08 -13.37 -12.10
N PRO A 30 3.12 -12.51 -12.49
CA PRO A 30 1.89 -12.96 -13.11
C PRO A 30 2.20 -13.66 -14.44
N SER A 31 1.57 -14.81 -14.66
CA SER A 31 1.55 -15.49 -15.96
C SER A 31 0.83 -14.64 -17.03
N ASP A 32 0.91 -15.04 -18.30
CA ASP A 32 0.18 -14.33 -19.35
C ASP A 32 -1.34 -14.46 -19.19
N GLU A 33 -1.83 -15.58 -18.65
CA GLU A 33 -3.23 -15.76 -18.28
C GLU A 33 -3.63 -14.83 -17.13
N ASP A 34 -2.78 -14.70 -16.10
CA ASP A 34 -3.00 -13.78 -14.97
C ASP A 34 -3.08 -12.32 -15.44
N LYS A 35 -2.23 -11.95 -16.41
CA LYS A 35 -2.23 -10.62 -17.02
C LYS A 35 -3.51 -10.37 -17.82
N GLU A 36 -3.94 -11.33 -18.63
CA GLU A 36 -5.19 -11.18 -19.40
C GLU A 36 -6.39 -11.09 -18.46
N CYS A 37 -6.43 -11.90 -17.40
CA CYS A 37 -7.45 -11.81 -16.34
C CYS A 37 -7.49 -10.41 -15.72
N GLY A 38 -6.34 -9.87 -15.31
CA GLY A 38 -6.23 -8.51 -14.76
C GLY A 38 -6.62 -7.41 -15.75
N ALA A 39 -6.25 -7.56 -17.03
CA ALA A 39 -6.59 -6.63 -18.10
C ALA A 39 -8.09 -6.64 -18.42
N GLN A 40 -8.71 -7.82 -18.46
CA GLN A 40 -10.14 -7.97 -18.69
C GLN A 40 -10.95 -7.39 -17.52
N ALA A 41 -10.54 -7.67 -16.28
CA ALA A 41 -11.16 -7.08 -15.09
C ALA A 41 -11.04 -5.54 -15.11
N THR A 42 -9.87 -5.01 -15.45
CA THR A 42 -9.64 -3.56 -15.59
C THR A 42 -10.61 -2.94 -16.60
N ARG A 43 -10.73 -3.51 -17.80
CA ARG A 43 -11.64 -3.04 -18.85
C ARG A 43 -13.09 -3.00 -18.36
N ARG A 44 -13.55 -4.06 -17.68
CA ARG A 44 -14.91 -4.15 -17.13
C ARG A 44 -15.21 -3.04 -16.13
N TYR A 45 -14.29 -2.74 -15.21
CA TYR A 45 -14.49 -1.68 -14.24
C TYR A 45 -14.32 -0.28 -14.83
N ASP A 46 -13.41 -0.09 -15.80
CA ASP A 46 -13.26 1.19 -16.52
C ASP A 46 -14.56 1.54 -17.27
N ASP A 47 -15.20 0.58 -17.94
CA ASP A 47 -16.49 0.82 -18.62
C ASP A 47 -17.61 1.16 -17.63
N GLY A 48 -17.64 0.52 -16.47
CA GLY A 48 -18.57 0.85 -15.39
C GLY A 48 -18.33 2.25 -14.81
N LEU A 49 -17.06 2.62 -14.62
CA LEU A 49 -16.66 3.94 -14.12
C LEU A 49 -17.10 5.06 -15.09
N ARG A 50 -16.90 4.87 -16.41
CA ARG A 50 -17.36 5.86 -17.40
C ARG A 50 -18.86 6.09 -17.34
N LYS A 51 -19.66 5.03 -17.20
CA LYS A 51 -21.12 5.13 -17.04
C LYS A 51 -21.51 5.89 -15.78
N LEU A 52 -20.86 5.59 -14.64
CA LEU A 52 -21.09 6.30 -13.38
C LEU A 52 -20.74 7.79 -13.50
N GLN A 53 -19.61 8.12 -14.12
CA GLN A 53 -19.19 9.51 -14.32
C GLN A 53 -20.16 10.30 -15.22
N GLN A 54 -20.74 9.66 -16.24
CA GLN A 54 -21.80 10.26 -17.04
C GLN A 54 -23.04 10.57 -16.20
N ILE A 55 -23.48 9.63 -15.35
CA ILE A 55 -24.65 9.83 -14.48
C ILE A 55 -24.37 10.94 -13.46
N ILE A 56 -23.19 10.95 -12.82
CA ILE A 56 -22.80 12.01 -11.88
C ILE A 56 -22.85 13.38 -12.58
N ALA A 57 -22.31 13.50 -13.80
CA ALA A 57 -22.32 14.76 -14.54
C ALA A 57 -23.75 15.27 -14.84
N LEU A 58 -24.70 14.36 -15.11
CA LEU A 58 -26.10 14.72 -15.34
C LEU A 58 -26.81 15.18 -14.06
N GLU A 59 -26.41 14.64 -12.91
CA GLU A 59 -27.05 14.90 -11.61
C GLU A 59 -26.44 16.09 -10.84
N GLN A 60 -25.33 16.68 -11.31
CA GLN A 60 -24.58 17.75 -10.63
C GLN A 60 -25.42 19.00 -10.25
N GLY A 61 -26.56 19.24 -10.91
CA GLY A 61 -27.45 20.36 -10.59
C GLY A 61 -28.32 20.16 -9.34
N SER A 62 -28.43 18.93 -8.84
CA SER A 62 -29.34 18.57 -7.73
C SER A 62 -28.51 18.23 -6.49
N GLN A 63 -28.60 19.03 -5.43
CA GLN A 63 -27.97 18.71 -4.13
C GLN A 63 -28.68 17.51 -3.46
N SER A 64 -28.46 16.32 -4.01
CA SER A 64 -29.16 15.10 -3.65
C SER A 64 -28.23 14.11 -2.94
N GLN A 65 -28.78 13.38 -1.98
CA GLN A 65 -28.14 12.22 -1.35
C GLN A 65 -27.65 11.18 -2.39
N ILE A 66 -28.28 11.16 -3.56
CA ILE A 66 -27.92 10.33 -4.72
C ILE A 66 -26.48 10.66 -5.21
N LEU A 67 -26.07 11.93 -5.24
CA LEU A 67 -24.72 12.30 -5.65
C LEU A 67 -23.65 11.77 -4.70
N THR A 68 -23.93 11.74 -3.40
CA THR A 68 -23.02 11.17 -2.40
C THR A 68 -22.85 9.67 -2.62
N GLN A 69 -23.94 8.95 -2.87
CA GLN A 69 -23.89 7.51 -3.16
C GLN A 69 -23.14 7.22 -4.47
N LEU A 70 -23.39 7.99 -5.53
CA LEU A 70 -22.70 7.85 -6.80
C LEU A 70 -21.21 8.15 -6.69
N SER A 71 -20.82 9.16 -5.90
CA SER A 71 -19.42 9.48 -5.64
C SER A 71 -18.71 8.35 -4.85
N GLY A 72 -19.40 7.72 -3.90
CA GLY A 72 -18.91 6.54 -3.20
C GLY A 72 -18.71 5.35 -4.15
N ALA A 73 -19.68 5.10 -5.04
CA ALA A 73 -19.59 4.06 -6.06
C ALA A 73 -18.46 4.33 -7.08
N GLU A 74 -18.25 5.59 -7.45
CA GLU A 74 -17.12 6.01 -8.30
C GLU A 74 -15.78 5.72 -7.61
N SER A 75 -15.63 6.13 -6.34
CA SER A 75 -14.44 5.87 -5.53
C SER A 75 -14.14 4.37 -5.47
N LEU A 76 -15.15 3.53 -5.16
CA LEU A 76 -14.99 2.09 -5.12
C LEU A 76 -14.56 1.50 -6.48
N CYS A 77 -15.15 1.98 -7.58
CA CYS A 77 -14.74 1.55 -8.92
C CYS A 77 -13.28 1.93 -9.23
N ARG A 78 -12.83 3.12 -8.85
CA ARG A 78 -11.42 3.52 -9.01
C ARG A 78 -10.48 2.62 -8.22
N HIS A 79 -10.82 2.24 -6.98
CA HIS A 79 -10.01 1.33 -6.19
C HIS A 79 -9.95 -0.08 -6.81
N ARG A 80 -11.05 -0.59 -7.35
CA ARG A 80 -11.08 -1.84 -8.11
C ARG A 80 -10.15 -1.82 -9.32
N ILE A 81 -10.19 -0.72 -10.09
CA ILE A 81 -9.30 -0.51 -11.25
C ILE A 81 -7.83 -0.48 -10.80
N MET A 82 -7.52 0.26 -9.73
CA MET A 82 -6.16 0.31 -9.19
C MET A 82 -5.65 -1.06 -8.74
N ALA A 83 -6.49 -1.84 -8.05
CA ALA A 83 -6.14 -3.20 -7.64
C ALA A 83 -5.86 -4.10 -8.86
N CYS A 84 -6.69 -4.05 -9.90
CA CYS A 84 -6.47 -4.81 -11.12
C CYS A 84 -5.19 -4.36 -11.86
N ARG A 85 -4.95 -3.05 -11.96
CA ARG A 85 -3.72 -2.50 -12.56
C ARG A 85 -2.46 -2.87 -11.79
N SER A 86 -2.56 -3.07 -10.47
CA SER A 86 -1.43 -3.52 -9.65
C SER A 86 -0.91 -4.91 -10.04
N ILE A 87 -1.76 -5.76 -10.63
CA ILE A 87 -1.36 -7.06 -11.19
C ILE A 87 -0.45 -6.86 -12.40
N LEU A 88 -0.73 -5.84 -13.21
CA LEU A 88 0.02 -5.54 -14.43
C LEU A 88 1.25 -4.67 -14.17
N ALA A 89 1.48 -4.28 -12.92
CA ALA A 89 2.48 -3.29 -12.61
C ALA A 89 3.91 -3.85 -12.82
N PRO A 90 4.83 -3.07 -13.40
CA PRO A 90 6.18 -3.52 -13.71
C PRO A 90 6.95 -4.08 -12.51
N TRP A 91 6.65 -3.57 -11.32
CA TRP A 91 7.31 -3.96 -10.07
C TRP A 91 7.14 -5.45 -9.73
N ARG A 92 6.08 -6.11 -10.21
CA ARG A 92 5.87 -7.56 -10.03
C ARG A 92 6.84 -8.44 -10.82
N ARG A 93 7.59 -7.85 -11.76
CA ARG A 93 8.58 -8.55 -12.57
C ARG A 93 10.01 -8.31 -12.09
N LEU A 94 10.19 -7.51 -11.06
CA LEU A 94 11.50 -7.20 -10.52
C LEU A 94 12.02 -8.41 -9.72
N PRO A 95 13.24 -8.88 -10.00
CA PRO A 95 13.93 -9.84 -9.15
C PRO A 95 14.11 -9.30 -7.72
N LEU A 96 14.21 -10.20 -6.73
CA LEU A 96 14.33 -9.82 -5.33
C LEU A 96 15.61 -9.05 -5.04
N GLU A 97 16.69 -9.34 -5.76
CA GLU A 97 17.98 -8.64 -5.67
C GLU A 97 17.86 -7.17 -6.06
N ILE A 98 16.90 -6.84 -6.95
CA ILE A 98 16.64 -5.46 -7.32
C ILE A 98 15.84 -4.75 -6.22
N TRP A 99 14.89 -5.44 -5.59
CA TRP A 99 14.17 -4.90 -4.44
C TRP A 99 15.09 -4.59 -3.26
N ASP A 100 16.01 -5.51 -2.96
CA ASP A 100 17.04 -5.33 -1.95
C ASP A 100 17.82 -4.02 -2.16
N ARG A 101 18.35 -3.81 -3.38
CA ARG A 101 19.08 -2.58 -3.73
C ARG A 101 18.21 -1.33 -3.63
N ILE A 102 16.95 -1.39 -4.05
CA ILE A 102 16.01 -0.26 -3.95
C ILE A 102 15.80 0.11 -2.48
N PHE A 103 15.56 -0.86 -1.61
CA PHE A 103 15.32 -0.61 -0.19
C PHE A 103 16.58 -0.14 0.53
N ALA A 104 17.73 -0.73 0.26
CA ALA A 104 19.01 -0.28 0.82
C ALA A 104 19.29 1.18 0.44
N PHE A 105 19.08 1.56 -0.83
CA PHE A 105 19.23 2.94 -1.28
C PHE A 105 18.25 3.89 -0.59
N PHE A 106 16.97 3.52 -0.51
CA PHE A 106 15.95 4.33 0.15
C PHE A 106 16.27 4.57 1.63
N ILE A 107 16.70 3.53 2.35
CA ILE A 107 17.04 3.62 3.77
C ILE A 107 18.29 4.47 3.97
N GLY A 108 19.34 4.27 3.16
CA GLY A 108 20.54 5.10 3.21
C GLY A 108 20.22 6.58 3.00
N ALA A 109 19.43 6.89 1.96
CA ALA A 109 19.00 8.26 1.69
C ALA A 109 18.11 8.84 2.81
N ALA A 110 17.28 8.03 3.46
CA ALA A 110 16.48 8.46 4.60
C ALA A 110 17.38 8.79 5.80
N ILE A 111 18.34 7.93 6.14
CA ILE A 111 19.31 8.16 7.21
C ILE A 111 20.07 9.48 6.95
N ASP A 112 20.62 9.63 5.74
CA ASP A 112 21.40 10.82 5.35
C ASP A 112 20.59 12.11 5.48
N ARG A 113 19.32 12.08 5.05
CA ARG A 113 18.43 13.25 5.06
C ARG A 113 17.95 13.64 6.45
N PHE A 114 17.82 12.66 7.36
CA PHE A 114 17.27 12.86 8.70
C PHE A 114 18.35 12.85 9.80
N ASN A 115 19.62 13.00 9.44
CA ASN A 115 20.80 13.24 10.30
C ASN A 115 20.71 14.52 11.19
N ASN A 116 19.52 14.99 11.56
CA ASN A 116 19.30 16.00 12.60
C ASN A 116 18.18 15.61 13.61
N GLU A 117 17.44 14.52 13.37
CA GLU A 117 16.48 13.90 14.32
C GLU A 117 16.84 12.43 14.57
N TYR A 118 18.11 12.22 14.92
CA TYR A 118 18.78 10.93 15.08
C TYR A 118 17.93 9.90 15.87
N GLY A 119 17.69 8.75 15.23
CA GLY A 119 17.24 7.52 15.87
C GLY A 119 15.85 7.01 15.48
N LYS A 120 14.92 7.88 15.07
CA LYS A 120 13.52 7.46 14.83
C LYS A 120 13.22 6.99 13.41
N LEU A 121 13.91 7.50 12.39
CA LEU A 121 13.58 7.16 10.99
C LEU A 121 14.31 5.92 10.46
N GLY A 122 15.59 5.73 10.80
CA GLY A 122 16.33 4.51 10.41
C GLY A 122 15.72 3.24 10.99
N THR A 123 15.16 3.32 12.20
CA THR A 123 14.49 2.21 12.89
C THR A 123 13.06 1.96 12.40
N THR A 124 12.37 3.00 11.92
CA THR A 124 10.98 2.88 11.43
C THR A 124 10.89 2.60 9.93
N ALA A 125 11.94 2.85 9.14
CA ALA A 125 11.91 2.63 7.69
C ALA A 125 11.68 1.16 7.29
N PRO A 126 12.39 0.15 7.86
CA PRO A 126 12.10 -1.25 7.58
C PRO A 126 10.68 -1.65 7.99
N GLY A 127 10.21 -1.15 9.14
CA GLY A 127 8.84 -1.37 9.62
C GLY A 127 7.79 -0.72 8.71
N THR A 128 8.06 0.47 8.19
CA THR A 128 7.16 1.20 7.28
C THR A 128 7.07 0.48 5.94
N LEU A 129 8.20 0.11 5.35
CA LEU A 129 8.23 -0.63 4.08
C LEU A 129 7.55 -2.01 4.23
N SER A 130 7.69 -2.67 5.38
CA SER A 130 7.03 -3.96 5.67
C SER A 130 5.49 -3.88 5.71
N ARG A 131 4.92 -2.69 5.87
CA ARG A 131 3.46 -2.48 5.90
C ARG A 131 2.85 -2.23 4.52
N VAL A 132 3.66 -2.00 3.49
CA VAL A 132 3.17 -1.66 2.14
C VAL A 132 2.47 -2.85 1.49
N CYS A 133 3.13 -4.00 1.42
CA CYS A 133 2.53 -5.24 0.95
C CYS A 133 3.33 -6.46 1.42
N ARG A 134 2.75 -7.66 1.25
CA ARG A 134 3.40 -8.92 1.63
C ARG A 134 4.72 -9.16 0.88
N VAL A 135 4.85 -8.69 -0.35
CA VAL A 135 6.09 -8.80 -1.14
C VAL A 135 7.19 -7.99 -0.48
N TRP A 136 6.91 -6.73 -0.13
CA TRP A 136 7.89 -5.84 0.51
C TRP A 136 8.28 -6.38 1.88
N GLN A 137 7.30 -6.85 2.66
CA GLN A 137 7.55 -7.52 3.94
C GLN A 137 8.50 -8.72 3.78
N ALA A 138 8.25 -9.60 2.81
CA ALA A 138 9.08 -10.78 2.57
C ALA A 138 10.51 -10.39 2.17
N VAL A 139 10.68 -9.42 1.25
CA VAL A 139 12.01 -8.93 0.87
C VAL A 139 12.75 -8.37 2.09
N ILE A 140 12.12 -7.50 2.87
CA ILE A 140 12.77 -6.89 4.04
C ILE A 140 13.16 -7.94 5.08
N GLN A 141 12.35 -8.97 5.28
CA GLN A 141 12.69 -10.08 6.18
C GLN A 141 13.84 -10.94 5.66
N GLN A 142 14.00 -11.05 4.34
CA GLN A 142 15.07 -11.82 3.69
C GLN A 142 16.36 -11.01 3.45
N THR A 143 16.35 -9.72 3.79
CA THR A 143 17.51 -8.82 3.63
C THR A 143 18.04 -8.40 5.01
N PRO A 144 19.00 -9.13 5.60
CA PRO A 144 19.58 -8.77 6.90
C PRO A 144 20.32 -7.43 6.89
N SER A 145 20.89 -7.02 5.76
CA SER A 145 21.62 -5.75 5.61
C SER A 145 20.75 -4.51 5.85
N ILE A 146 19.43 -4.63 5.73
CA ILE A 146 18.48 -3.55 6.04
C ILE A 146 18.32 -3.34 7.56
N TRP A 147 18.67 -4.33 8.37
CA TRP A 147 18.48 -4.33 9.83
C TRP A 147 19.77 -4.06 10.62
N THR A 148 20.87 -3.67 9.97
CA THR A 148 22.18 -3.55 10.64
C THR A 148 22.30 -2.34 11.56
N ASP A 149 21.42 -1.34 11.45
CA ASP A 149 21.43 -0.12 12.28
C ASP A 149 20.10 0.06 13.02
N LEU A 150 19.87 -0.82 14.00
CA LEU A 150 18.69 -0.77 14.86
C LEU A 150 19.03 -0.07 16.18
N THR A 151 18.56 1.16 16.34
CA THR A 151 18.51 1.83 17.64
C THR A 151 17.25 1.39 18.39
N ILE A 152 17.37 0.47 19.34
CA ILE A 152 16.25 0.10 20.22
C ILE A 152 16.08 1.22 21.25
N LEU A 153 15.04 2.04 21.07
CA LEU A 153 14.61 2.99 22.09
C LEU A 153 13.89 2.19 23.18
N ALA A 154 14.60 1.90 24.28
CA ALA A 154 13.95 1.40 25.48
C ALA A 154 12.95 2.46 25.95
N GLY A 155 11.66 2.13 25.91
CA GLY A 155 10.64 2.99 26.50
C GLY A 155 10.96 3.11 27.99
N GLU A 156 11.25 4.32 28.45
CA GLU A 156 11.33 4.62 29.87
C GLU A 156 9.97 4.30 30.48
N ASN A 157 9.87 3.11 31.09
CA ASN A 157 8.78 2.82 31.99
C ASN A 157 8.96 3.77 33.18
N GLU A 158 8.17 4.84 33.24
CA GLU A 158 8.02 5.71 34.42
C GLU A 158 7.37 4.95 35.60
N ARG A 159 7.89 3.79 35.98
CA ARG A 159 7.48 3.05 37.17
C ARG A 159 8.69 2.40 37.84
N GLY A 160 9.26 3.14 38.78
CA GLY A 160 9.70 2.55 40.05
C GLY A 160 11.12 2.87 40.50
N GLY A 161 11.22 3.67 41.56
CA GLY A 161 12.09 3.33 42.69
C GLY A 161 13.48 3.97 42.72
N THR A 162 13.63 4.86 43.70
CA THR A 162 14.88 5.46 44.22
C THR A 162 16.01 4.46 44.48
N PRO A 163 17.28 4.92 44.53
CA PRO A 163 18.45 4.05 44.68
C PRO A 163 18.59 3.54 46.12
N TYR A 164 18.89 2.26 46.28
CA TYR A 164 19.51 1.74 47.50
C TYR A 164 20.97 1.39 47.20
N LEU A 165 21.88 2.22 47.72
CA LEU A 165 23.28 1.88 47.93
C LEU A 165 23.37 1.15 49.29
N SER A 166 24.09 0.04 49.31
CA SER A 166 24.68 -0.57 50.50
C SER A 166 26.13 -0.90 50.18
#